data_AF-A0A5K0X349-F1
#
_entry.id   AF-A0A5K0X349-F1
#
_cell.length_a   1.000
_cell.length_b   1.000
_cell.length_c   1.000
_cell.angle_alpha   90.00
_cell.angle_beta   90.00
_cell.angle_gamma   90.00
#
_symmetry.space_group_name_H-M   'P 1'
#
loop_
_entity.id
_entity.type
_entity.pdbx_description
1 polymer ?
#
loop_
_entity_poly.entity_id
_entity_poly.type
_entity_poly.pdbx_seq_one_letter_code
_entity_poly.pdbx_strand_id
1 'polypeptide(L)' 'LSGESSERQKERGEEMKITALLVMKCAGDSAVMLANASDVSQFGYFQRSSAKEFILFVSRTVAARTAPGQRQSVQHE' A
#
# COMPACT_ATOMS: atom_id res chain seq x y z
N LEU A 1 10.04 45.02 -2.63
CA LEU A 1 10.26 43.92 -1.66
C LEU A 1 9.03 43.00 -1.58
N SER A 2 8.47 42.54 -2.71
CA SER A 2 7.25 41.71 -2.70
C SER A 2 7.26 40.58 -3.73
N GLY A 3 8.41 40.27 -4.33
CA GLY A 3 8.53 39.30 -5.42
C GLY A 3 9.03 37.91 -5.04
N GLU A 4 9.57 37.71 -3.83
CA GLU A 4 10.37 36.50 -3.53
C GLU A 4 9.61 35.39 -2.77
N SER A 5 8.32 35.58 -2.47
CA SER A 5 7.53 34.62 -1.68
C SER A 5 6.88 33.51 -2.52
N SER A 6 6.86 33.63 -3.86
CA SER A 6 6.06 32.73 -4.72
C SER A 6 6.85 31.59 -5.39
N GLU A 7 8.19 31.58 -5.31
CA GLU A 7 9.03 30.60 -6.02
C GLU A 7 9.53 29.44 -5.15
N ARG A 8 9.13 29.35 -3.87
CA ARG A 8 9.41 28.19 -3.01
C ARG A 8 8.35 27.07 -3.12
N GLN A 9 7.78 26.86 -4.31
CA GLN A 9 7.10 25.60 -4.65
C GLN A 9 8.03 24.66 -5.42
N LYS A 10 9.33 24.75 -5.17
CA LYS A 10 10.34 23.88 -5.77
C LYS A 10 10.47 22.61 -4.91
N GLU A 11 10.16 21.47 -5.54
CA GLU A 11 10.51 20.11 -5.13
C GLU A 11 9.78 19.53 -3.89
N ARG A 12 8.45 19.36 -3.95
CA ARG A 12 7.89 18.17 -3.29
C ARG A 12 8.18 16.99 -4.22
N GLY A 13 9.32 16.32 -4.02
CA GLY A 13 9.49 14.95 -4.51
C GLY A 13 8.25 14.14 -4.16
N GLU A 14 7.85 13.21 -5.03
CA GLU A 14 6.62 12.42 -4.83
C GLU A 14 6.54 11.96 -3.37
N GLU A 15 5.49 12.41 -2.70
CA GLU A 15 5.26 12.04 -1.31
C GLU A 15 4.99 10.53 -1.28
N MET A 16 5.99 9.74 -0.91
CA MET A 16 5.82 8.30 -0.73
C MET A 16 4.80 8.05 0.39
N LYS A 17 3.76 7.28 0.08
CA LYS A 17 2.71 6.89 1.02
C LYS A 17 2.67 5.39 1.18
N ILE A 18 2.49 4.93 2.41
CA ILE A 18 2.25 3.52 2.73
C ILE A 18 0.75 3.34 2.94
N THR A 19 0.09 2.64 2.03
CA THR A 19 -1.37 2.42 2.08
C THR A 19 -1.75 1.33 3.09
N ALA A 20 -0.92 0.31 3.27
CA ALA A 20 -1.19 -0.75 4.22
C ALA A 20 0.07 -1.52 4.65
N LEU A 21 -0.02 -2.12 5.83
CA LEU A 21 0.92 -3.08 6.38
C LEU A 21 0.14 -4.28 6.91
N LEU A 22 0.52 -5.48 6.47
CA LEU A 22 -0.17 -6.72 6.81
C LEU A 22 0.82 -7.77 7.30
N VAL A 23 0.39 -8.58 8.27
CA VAL A 23 1.09 -9.79 8.72
C VAL A 23 0.25 -10.99 8.34
N MET A 24 0.86 -11.94 7.62
CA MET A 24 0.18 -13.07 7.01
C MET A 24 0.91 -14.36 7.38
N LYS A 25 0.15 -15.42 7.66
CA LYS A 25 0.64 -16.79 7.76
C LYS A 25 0.49 -17.47 6.41
N CYS A 26 1.61 -17.80 5.77
CA CYS A 26 1.62 -18.57 4.52
C CYS A 26 1.65 -20.07 4.84
N ALA A 27 0.68 -20.82 4.34
CA ALA A 27 0.58 -22.26 4.47
C ALA A 27 0.29 -22.88 3.09
N GLY A 28 1.36 -23.20 2.35
CA GLY A 28 1.26 -23.66 0.96
C GLY A 28 0.60 -22.59 0.08
N ASP A 29 -0.44 -23.00 -0.65
CA ASP A 29 -1.21 -22.11 -1.55
C ASP A 29 -2.21 -21.19 -0.81
N SER A 30 -2.28 -21.28 0.52
CA SER A 30 -3.20 -20.47 1.32
C SER A 30 -2.45 -19.43 2.16
N ALA A 31 -2.99 -18.22 2.22
CA ALA A 31 -2.48 -17.15 3.07
C ALA A 31 -3.59 -16.66 4.01
N VAL A 32 -3.35 -16.78 5.32
CA VAL A 32 -4.28 -16.34 6.36
C VAL A 32 -3.75 -15.05 6.99
N MET A 33 -4.60 -14.03 7.06
CA MET A 33 -4.26 -12.74 7.66
C MET A 33 -4.25 -12.85 9.19
N LEU A 34 -3.18 -12.38 9.82
CA LEU A 34 -3.03 -12.33 11.27
C LEU A 34 -3.24 -10.91 11.81
N ALA A 35 -2.73 -9.90 11.09
CA ALA A 35 -2.89 -8.49 11.43
C ALA A 35 -2.94 -7.62 10.17
N ASN A 36 -3.66 -6.50 10.26
CA ASN A 36 -3.78 -5.52 9.21
C ASN A 36 -3.86 -4.10 9.79
N ALA A 37 -3.07 -3.19 9.24
CA ALA A 37 -3.20 -1.76 9.41
C ALA A 37 -3.25 -1.12 8.02
N SER A 38 -4.30 -0.36 7.72
CA SER A 38 -4.48 0.26 6.40
C SER A 38 -4.85 1.73 6.54
N ASP A 39 -4.13 2.60 5.84
CA ASP A 39 -4.49 4.00 5.62
C ASP A 39 -5.03 4.18 4.20
N VAL A 40 -6.35 4.33 4.11
CA VAL A 40 -7.07 4.59 2.84
C VAL A 40 -7.62 6.01 2.80
N SER A 41 -7.11 6.92 3.61
CA SER A 41 -7.57 8.31 3.68
C SER A 41 -7.41 9.06 2.35
N GLN A 42 -6.40 8.68 1.55
CA GLN A 42 -6.15 9.21 0.21
C GLN A 42 -7.23 8.87 -0.83
N PHE A 43 -8.04 7.83 -0.59
CA PHE A 43 -9.14 7.46 -1.49
C PHE A 43 -10.41 8.24 -1.12
N GLY A 44 -11.24 8.53 -2.14
CA GLY A 44 -12.55 9.13 -1.96
C GLY A 44 -13.42 8.28 -1.02
N TYR A 45 -14.27 8.92 -0.20
CA TYR A 45 -15.00 8.24 0.88
C TYR A 45 -15.69 6.93 0.44
N PHE A 46 -16.36 6.95 -0.72
CA PHE A 46 -17.07 5.80 -1.28
C PHE A 46 -16.15 4.71 -1.88
N GLN A 47 -14.89 5.04 -2.17
CA GLN A 47 -13.90 4.09 -2.71
C GLN A 47 -13.13 3.35 -1.60
N ARG A 48 -13.14 3.87 -0.37
CA ARG A 48 -12.34 3.34 0.75
C ARG A 48 -12.64 1.88 1.08
N SER A 49 -13.91 1.47 0.99
CA SER A 49 -14.27 0.07 1.20
C SER A 49 -13.65 -0.83 0.14
N SER A 50 -13.81 -0.46 -1.14
CA SER A 50 -13.21 -1.20 -2.26
C SER A 50 -11.69 -1.23 -2.19
N ALA A 51 -11.05 -0.13 -1.79
CA ALA A 51 -9.59 -0.07 -1.60
C ALA A 51 -9.11 -1.05 -0.52
N LYS A 52 -9.81 -1.12 0.63
CA LYS A 52 -9.48 -2.09 1.68
C LYS A 52 -9.60 -3.53 1.18
N GLU A 53 -10.71 -3.86 0.51
CA GLU A 53 -10.89 -5.21 -0.05
C GLU A 53 -9.80 -5.56 -1.07
N PHE A 54 -9.45 -4.60 -1.94
CA PHE A 54 -8.41 -4.77 -2.92
C PHE A 54 -7.03 -5.02 -2.29
N ILE A 55 -6.67 -4.25 -1.25
CA ILE A 55 -5.44 -4.46 -0.47
C ILE A 55 -5.39 -5.89 0.09
N LEU A 56 -6.49 -6.38 0.67
CA LEU A 56 -6.54 -7.73 1.22
C LEU A 56 -6.40 -8.79 0.13
N PHE A 57 -7.08 -8.61 -1.00
CA PHE A 57 -7.04 -9.52 -2.14
C PHE A 57 -5.62 -9.66 -2.71
N VAL A 58 -4.96 -8.53 -3.00
CA VAL A 58 -3.59 -8.53 -3.54
C VAL A 58 -2.62 -9.12 -2.52
N SER A 59 -2.75 -8.75 -1.25
CA SER A 59 -1.86 -9.26 -0.20
C SER A 59 -1.92 -10.79 -0.09
N ARG A 60 -3.12 -11.40 -0.20
CA ARG A 60 -3.27 -12.86 -0.17
C ARG A 60 -2.57 -13.53 -1.35
N THR A 61 -2.73 -12.95 -2.54
CA THR A 61 -2.08 -13.44 -3.76
C THR A 61 -0.55 -13.36 -3.64
N VAL A 62 -0.01 -12.22 -3.23
CA VAL A 62 1.44 -12.03 -3.07
C VAL A 62 2.01 -12.97 -2.00
N ALA A 63 1.32 -13.10 -0.86
CA ALA A 63 1.74 -13.99 0.23
C ALA A 63 1.76 -15.47 -0.19
N ALA A 64 0.75 -15.93 -0.96
CA ALA A 64 0.69 -17.31 -1.44
C ALA A 64 1.72 -17.62 -2.55
N ARG A 65 2.15 -16.61 -3.33
CA ARG A 65 3.12 -16.78 -4.42
C ARG A 65 4.57 -16.51 -4.01
N THR A 66 4.82 -16.02 -2.81
CA THR A 66 6.16 -15.79 -2.28
C THR A 66 6.64 -17.04 -1.53
N ALA A 67 7.67 -17.71 -2.06
CA ALA A 67 8.24 -18.89 -1.41
C ALA A 67 8.91 -18.54 -0.06
N PRO A 68 8.96 -19.47 0.91
CA PRO A 68 9.63 -19.24 2.18
C PRO A 68 11.08 -18.76 2.01
N GLY A 69 11.47 -17.75 2.78
CA GLY A 69 12.81 -17.14 2.72
C GLY A 69 13.06 -16.21 1.54
N GLN A 70 12.07 -16.01 0.64
CA GLN A 70 12.16 -15.07 -0.46
C GLN A 70 11.56 -13.70 -0.10
N ARG A 71 12.11 -12.65 -0.72
CA ARG A 71 11.55 -11.30 -0.71
C ARG A 71 11.18 -10.91 -2.13
N GLN A 72 9.96 -10.43 -2.32
CA GLN A 72 9.47 -9.96 -3.61
C GLN A 72 8.95 -8.53 -3.51
N SER A 73 9.11 -7.78 -4.59
CA SER A 73 8.44 -6.51 -4.82
C SER A 73 7.56 -6.70 -6.05
N VAL A 74 6.27 -6.45 -5.92
CA VAL A 74 5.28 -6.66 -6.98
C VAL A 74 4.68 -5.31 -7.34
N GLN A 75 4.71 -4.96 -8.62
CA GLN A 75 4.01 -3.79 -9.17
C GLN A 75 2.65 -4.24 -9.72
N HIS A 76 1.60 -3.48 -9.41
CA HIS A 76 0.25 -3.71 -9.91
C HIS A 76 -0.18 -2.44 -10.66
N GLU A 77 -0.73 -2.60 -11.87
CA GLU A 77 -1.25 -1.48 -12.69
C GLU A 77 -2.64 -1.01 -12.25
#